data_AF-A0A1G0NK59-F1
#
_entry.id   AF-A0A1G0NK59-F1
#
_cell.length_a   1.000
_cell.length_b   1.000
_cell.length_c   1.000
_cell.angle_alpha   90.00
_cell.angle_beta   90.00
_cell.angle_gamma   90.00
#
_symmetry.space_group_name_H-M   'P 1'
#
loop_
_entity.id
_entity.type
_entity.pdbx_description
1 polymer ?
#
loop_
_entity_poly.entity_id
_entity_poly.type
_entity_poly.pdbx_seq_one_letter_code
_entity_poly.pdbx_strand_id
1 'polypeptide(L)'
;MTRLPVSLQSLIVQCAALLLVALLAVSLQSVFLFEPVLWQLALAQGFVAAGLSWFWRQPAWWMPLHLGFFPVILFARQFNLPAWLYLAAFLLLVLFYWSSFRTRVPLYLSDRKAWQAVIPLLPSATPFRFIDIGSGFGDVPFYLESRFPLADFYGTEIAPAPWLISRVRARYKRSRVTLLRRDYAALDLASFDVVFAFLSPAAMPSVWLQAQAQMRKGSLLISLSFDVQARQPDQVIDLAEGARHTLYAWRM
;
A
#
# COMPACT_ATOMS: atom_id res chain seq x y z
N MET A 1 14.45 18.99 12.22
CA MET A 1 14.53 19.12 10.75
C MET A 1 13.81 17.96 10.11
N THR A 2 12.72 18.20 9.37
CA THR A 2 11.96 17.14 8.70
C THR A 2 12.82 16.54 7.58
N ARG A 3 13.09 15.24 7.64
CA ARG A 3 13.76 14.54 6.53
C ARG A 3 12.83 14.60 5.31
N LEU A 4 13.36 14.99 4.15
CA LEU A 4 12.62 14.96 2.88
C LEU A 4 12.09 13.54 2.61
N PRO A 5 10.92 13.37 1.96
CA PRO A 5 10.46 12.06 1.52
C PRO A 5 11.51 11.37 0.65
N VAL A 6 11.70 10.06 0.81
CA VAL A 6 12.74 9.32 0.09
C VAL A 6 12.59 9.46 -1.43
N SER A 7 11.36 9.49 -1.96
CA SER A 7 11.11 9.73 -3.39
C SER A 7 11.70 11.06 -3.89
N LEU A 8 11.61 12.14 -3.11
CA LEU A 8 12.17 13.43 -3.46
C LEU A 8 13.70 13.42 -3.33
N GLN A 9 14.24 12.77 -2.31
CA GLN A 9 15.69 12.55 -2.20
C GLN A 9 16.22 11.80 -3.42
N SER A 10 15.56 10.71 -3.83
CA SER A 10 15.96 9.90 -4.99
C SER A 10 15.88 10.69 -6.30
N LEU A 11 14.91 11.60 -6.46
CA LEU A 11 14.87 12.51 -7.61
C LEU A 11 16.10 13.43 -7.63
N ILE A 12 16.44 14.05 -6.50
CA ILE A 12 17.62 14.91 -6.37
C ILE A 12 18.90 14.10 -6.66
N VAL A 13 19.02 12.90 -6.12
CA VAL A 13 20.14 11.98 -6.38
C VAL A 13 20.28 11.68 -7.87
N GLN A 14 19.19 11.36 -8.56
CA GLN A 14 19.22 11.06 -10.00
C GLN A 14 19.68 12.27 -10.82
N CYS A 15 19.13 13.45 -10.53
CA CYS A 15 19.51 14.68 -11.22
C CYS A 15 20.97 15.08 -10.95
N ALA A 16 21.42 14.98 -9.70
CA ALA A 16 22.81 15.27 -9.32
C ALA A 16 23.78 14.30 -9.98
N ALA A 17 23.50 12.99 -9.94
CA ALA A 17 24.33 11.98 -10.60
C ALA A 17 24.39 12.19 -12.11
N LEU A 18 23.26 12.52 -12.75
CA LEU A 18 23.22 12.81 -14.18
C LEU A 18 24.09 14.03 -14.53
N LEU A 19 23.98 15.10 -13.76
CA LEU A 19 24.77 16.32 -13.96
C LEU A 19 26.27 16.06 -13.77
N LEU A 20 26.65 15.34 -12.71
CA LEU A 20 28.05 14.99 -12.44
C LEU A 20 28.65 14.14 -13.57
N VAL A 21 27.92 13.13 -14.04
CA VAL A 21 28.40 12.27 -15.14
C VAL A 21 28.45 13.03 -16.47
N ALA A 22 27.48 13.92 -16.74
CA ALA A 22 27.51 14.76 -17.93
C ALA A 22 28.72 15.70 -17.94
N LEU A 23 29.01 16.37 -16.82
CA LEU A 23 30.17 17.26 -16.67
C LEU A 23 31.49 16.48 -16.81
N LEU A 24 31.57 15.28 -16.24
CA LEU A 24 32.74 14.42 -16.37
C LEU A 24 32.95 13.98 -17.82
N ALA A 25 31.88 13.57 -18.51
CA ALA A 25 31.94 13.16 -19.91
C ALA A 25 32.44 14.30 -20.83
N VAL A 26 31.88 15.51 -20.67
CA VAL A 26 32.32 16.70 -21.42
C VAL A 26 33.78 17.03 -21.13
N SER A 27 34.20 16.94 -19.86
CA SER A 27 35.58 17.20 -19.47
C SER A 27 36.53 16.18 -20.09
N LEU A 28 36.20 14.89 -20.04
CA LEU A 28 37.01 13.82 -20.64
C LEU A 28 37.12 13.95 -22.16
N GLN A 29 36.02 14.34 -22.82
CA GLN A 29 36.01 14.60 -24.26
C GLN A 29 36.93 15.79 -24.60
N SER A 30 36.84 16.89 -23.84
CA SER A 30 37.64 18.10 -24.09
C SER A 30 39.15 17.92 -23.83
N VAL A 31 39.53 17.09 -22.87
CA VAL A 31 40.93 16.94 -22.44
C VAL A 31 41.61 15.73 -23.08
N PHE A 32 40.88 14.62 -23.22
CA PHE A 32 41.45 13.33 -23.64
C PHE A 32 40.89 12.82 -24.97
N LEU A 33 40.01 13.58 -25.65
CA LEU A 33 39.32 13.17 -26.88
C LEU A 33 38.59 11.82 -26.72
N PHE A 34 38.20 11.48 -25.48
CA PHE A 34 37.50 10.24 -25.16
C PHE A 34 36.01 10.43 -25.40
N GLU A 35 35.42 9.60 -26.25
CA GLU A 35 34.00 9.60 -26.60
C GLU A 35 33.28 8.43 -25.89
N PRO A 36 32.73 8.63 -24.68
CA PRO A 36 32.07 7.56 -23.95
C PRO A 36 30.81 7.09 -24.67
N VAL A 37 30.66 5.78 -24.82
CA VAL A 37 29.44 5.20 -25.38
C VAL A 37 28.30 5.32 -24.36
N LEU A 38 27.07 5.47 -24.84
CA LEU A 38 25.87 5.71 -24.01
C LEU A 38 25.70 4.72 -22.85
N TRP A 39 26.07 3.44 -23.03
CA TRP A 39 26.04 2.44 -21.97
C TRP A 39 27.04 2.71 -20.83
N GLN A 40 28.23 3.23 -21.14
CA GLN A 40 29.22 3.60 -20.13
C GLN A 40 28.72 4.76 -19.28
N LEU A 41 28.08 5.76 -19.92
CA LEU A 41 27.44 6.87 -19.22
C LEU A 41 26.29 6.42 -18.32
N ALA A 42 25.43 5.52 -18.81
CA ALA A 42 24.33 4.98 -18.01
C ALA A 42 24.80 4.19 -16.79
N LEU A 43 25.82 3.35 -16.94
CA LEU A 43 26.41 2.62 -15.82
C LEU A 43 27.09 3.58 -14.83
N ALA A 44 27.90 4.52 -15.31
CA ALA A 44 28.55 5.52 -14.46
C ALA A 44 27.52 6.33 -13.67
N GLN A 45 26.44 6.76 -14.33
CA GLN A 45 25.35 7.48 -13.67
C GLN A 45 24.72 6.63 -12.57
N GLY A 46 24.43 5.35 -12.85
CA GLY A 46 23.86 4.44 -11.86
C GLY A 46 24.76 4.27 -10.63
N PHE A 47 26.07 4.10 -10.82
CA PHE A 47 27.04 3.99 -9.72
C PHE A 47 27.13 5.26 -8.89
N VAL A 48 27.21 6.44 -9.54
CA VAL A 48 27.22 7.73 -8.84
C VAL A 48 25.91 7.92 -8.06
N ALA A 49 24.76 7.62 -8.67
CA ALA A 49 23.46 7.71 -8.01
C ALA A 49 23.36 6.77 -6.80
N ALA A 50 23.85 5.54 -6.92
CA ALA A 50 23.87 4.59 -5.81
C ALA A 50 24.79 5.05 -4.67
N GLY A 51 25.96 5.60 -4.99
CA GLY A 51 26.87 6.19 -4.00
C GLY A 51 26.27 7.39 -3.27
N LEU A 52 25.63 8.31 -4.00
CA LEU A 52 24.92 9.45 -3.43
C LEU A 52 23.73 9.00 -2.55
N SER A 53 22.97 8.00 -2.98
CA SER A 53 21.88 7.39 -2.21
C SER A 53 22.37 6.76 -0.91
N TRP A 54 23.50 6.04 -0.96
CA TRP A 54 24.16 5.47 0.21
C TRP A 54 24.62 6.56 1.18
N PHE A 55 25.27 7.62 0.67
CA PHE A 55 25.69 8.77 1.47
C PHE A 55 24.50 9.49 2.13
N TRP A 56 23.37 9.60 1.43
CA TRP A 56 22.13 10.17 1.98
C TRP A 56 21.37 9.20 2.91
N ARG A 57 21.93 8.01 3.16
CA ARG A 57 21.38 6.97 4.07
C ARG A 57 19.95 6.55 3.68
N GLN A 58 19.67 6.47 2.38
CA GLN A 58 18.42 5.90 1.90
C GLN A 58 18.34 4.39 2.25
N PRO A 59 17.14 3.81 2.38
CA PRO A 59 16.98 2.37 2.58
C PRO A 59 17.74 1.55 1.52
N ALA A 60 18.38 0.45 1.92
CA ALA A 60 19.32 -0.30 1.08
C ALA A 60 18.74 -0.74 -0.29
N TRP A 61 17.44 -0.97 -0.39
CA TRP A 61 16.77 -1.37 -1.63
C TRP A 61 16.76 -0.27 -2.71
N TRP A 62 17.03 1.00 -2.35
CA TRP A 62 17.17 2.09 -3.33
C TRP A 62 18.45 2.02 -4.14
N MET A 63 19.52 1.45 -3.58
CA MET A 63 20.81 1.32 -4.29
C MET A 63 20.67 0.49 -5.58
N PRO A 64 20.09 -0.73 -5.57
CA PRO A 64 19.90 -1.48 -6.81
C PRO A 64 18.94 -0.78 -7.78
N LEU A 65 17.95 -0.02 -7.29
CA LEU A 65 17.11 0.81 -8.18
C LEU A 65 17.94 1.89 -8.89
N HIS A 66 18.79 2.61 -8.16
CA HIS A 66 19.65 3.64 -8.72
C HIS A 66 20.63 3.06 -9.74
N LEU A 67 21.28 1.94 -9.41
CA LEU A 67 22.18 1.22 -10.32
C LEU A 67 21.47 0.80 -11.61
N GLY A 68 20.24 0.30 -11.50
CA GLY A 68 19.49 -0.24 -12.64
C GLY A 68 18.73 0.80 -13.47
N PHE A 69 18.48 2.01 -12.97
CA PHE A 69 17.52 2.95 -13.57
C PHE A 69 17.81 3.29 -15.04
N PHE A 70 18.97 3.88 -15.33
CA PHE A 70 19.35 4.23 -16.71
C PHE A 70 19.66 3.02 -17.59
N PRO A 71 20.37 1.98 -17.11
CA PRO A 71 20.55 0.74 -17.88
C PRO A 71 19.23 0.11 -18.33
N VAL A 72 18.22 0.07 -17.46
CA VAL A 72 16.87 -0.44 -17.79
C VAL A 72 16.19 0.45 -18.83
N ILE A 73 16.34 1.78 -18.75
CA ILE A 73 15.82 2.70 -19.78
C ILE A 73 16.46 2.40 -21.14
N LEU A 74 17.79 2.28 -21.21
CA LEU A 74 18.49 1.96 -22.46
C LEU A 74 18.09 0.61 -23.03
N PHE A 75 17.96 -0.40 -22.16
CA PHE A 75 17.46 -1.71 -22.55
C PHE A 75 16.02 -1.63 -23.08
N ALA A 76 15.14 -0.91 -22.39
CA ALA A 76 13.75 -0.73 -22.79
C ALA A 76 13.62 -0.03 -24.16
N ARG A 77 14.54 0.88 -24.51
CA ARG A 77 14.54 1.53 -25.84
C ARG A 77 14.73 0.54 -26.99
N GLN A 78 15.39 -0.60 -26.77
CA GLN A 78 15.61 -1.60 -27.82
C GLN A 78 14.29 -2.22 -28.32
N PHE A 79 13.25 -2.22 -27.48
CA PHE A 79 11.94 -2.78 -27.83
C PHE A 79 11.07 -1.82 -28.65
N ASN A 80 11.50 -0.55 -28.84
CA ASN A 80 10.78 0.47 -29.62
C ASN A 80 9.28 0.57 -29.30
N LEU A 81 8.92 0.39 -28.02
CA LEU A 81 7.53 0.43 -27.61
C LEU A 81 6.96 1.85 -27.74
N PRO A 82 5.71 2.00 -28.18
CA PRO A 82 5.07 3.31 -28.27
C PRO A 82 4.91 3.94 -26.88
N ALA A 83 5.12 5.27 -26.80
CA ALA A 83 5.13 6.03 -25.55
C ALA A 83 3.86 5.83 -24.68
N TRP A 84 2.70 5.65 -25.31
CA TRP A 84 1.44 5.46 -24.61
C TRP A 84 1.39 4.19 -23.75
N LEU A 85 2.18 3.15 -24.07
CA LEU A 85 2.24 1.94 -23.24
C LEU A 85 2.89 2.21 -21.88
N TYR A 86 3.97 2.99 -21.85
CA TYR A 86 4.61 3.41 -20.60
C TYR A 86 3.68 4.28 -19.77
N LEU A 87 2.96 5.20 -20.43
CA LEU A 87 1.94 6.02 -19.78
C LEU A 87 0.81 5.15 -19.22
N ALA A 88 0.30 4.18 -19.99
CA ALA A 88 -0.76 3.28 -19.56
C ALA A 88 -0.31 2.43 -18.35
N ALA A 89 0.91 1.88 -18.38
CA ALA A 89 1.47 1.15 -17.26
C ALA A 89 1.62 2.05 -16.01
N PHE A 90 2.10 3.28 -16.18
CA PHE A 90 2.20 4.25 -15.09
C PHE A 90 0.82 4.58 -14.50
N LEU A 91 -0.16 4.91 -15.34
CA LEU A 91 -1.52 5.21 -14.90
C LEU A 91 -2.15 4.01 -14.20
N LEU A 92 -1.93 2.79 -14.70
CA LEU A 92 -2.38 1.57 -14.04
C LEU A 92 -1.78 1.46 -12.64
N LEU A 93 -0.46 1.63 -12.49
CA LEU A 93 0.18 1.64 -11.17
C LEU A 93 -0.37 2.74 -10.25
N VAL A 94 -0.58 3.95 -10.77
CA VAL A 94 -1.19 5.05 -10.01
C VAL A 94 -2.61 4.71 -9.55
N LEU A 95 -3.42 4.06 -10.39
CA LEU A 95 -4.79 3.69 -10.04
C LEU A 95 -4.86 2.62 -8.94
N PHE A 96 -3.88 1.71 -8.88
CA PHE A 96 -3.80 0.66 -7.86
C PHE A 96 -3.09 1.11 -6.56
N TYR A 97 -2.06 1.94 -6.67
CA TYR A 97 -1.22 2.38 -5.53
C TYR A 97 -1.42 3.87 -5.17
N TRP A 98 -2.58 4.40 -5.53
CA TRP A 98 -2.98 5.82 -5.52
C TRP A 98 -2.43 6.65 -4.36
N SER A 99 -2.55 6.19 -3.13
CA SER A 99 -2.13 6.93 -1.94
C SER A 99 -1.02 6.24 -1.14
N SER A 100 -0.52 5.08 -1.58
CA SER A 100 0.47 4.30 -0.82
C SER A 100 1.77 5.08 -0.57
N PHE A 101 2.11 6.03 -1.44
CA PHE A 101 3.26 6.92 -1.27
C PHE A 101 3.12 7.90 -0.08
N ARG A 102 1.89 8.17 0.38
CA ARG A 102 1.58 9.02 1.55
C ARG A 102 1.21 8.19 2.77
N THR A 103 0.23 7.29 2.62
CA THR A 103 -0.36 6.53 3.74
C THR A 103 0.51 5.37 4.18
N ARG A 104 1.45 4.91 3.33
CA ARG A 104 2.27 3.71 3.57
C ARG A 104 1.41 2.47 3.85
N VAL A 105 0.25 2.42 3.22
CA VAL A 105 -0.63 1.25 3.16
C VAL A 105 -0.57 0.74 1.71
N PRO A 106 0.24 -0.27 1.40
CA PRO A 106 0.15 -0.96 0.11
C PRO A 106 -1.15 -1.78 0.06
N LEU A 107 -1.51 -2.23 -1.14
CA LEU A 107 -2.65 -3.15 -1.30
C LEU A 107 -2.31 -4.49 -0.66
N TYR A 108 -2.81 -4.71 0.55
CA TYR A 108 -2.75 -6.01 1.21
C TYR A 108 -4.06 -6.75 1.00
N LEU A 109 -3.96 -7.99 0.51
CA LEU A 109 -5.10 -8.86 0.32
C LEU A 109 -5.05 -9.95 1.37
N SER A 110 -6.09 -10.01 2.20
CA SER A 110 -6.29 -11.10 3.14
C SER A 110 -6.73 -12.36 2.39
N ASP A 111 -6.50 -13.52 2.99
CA ASP A 111 -6.85 -14.81 2.41
C ASP A 111 -8.13 -15.39 3.02
N ARG A 112 -8.62 -16.49 2.43
CA ARG A 112 -9.83 -17.16 2.92
C ARG A 112 -9.72 -17.65 4.36
N LYS A 113 -8.52 -17.99 4.83
CA LYS A 113 -8.32 -18.44 6.21
C LYS A 113 -8.59 -17.30 7.19
N ALA A 114 -8.09 -16.09 6.89
CA ALA A 114 -8.39 -14.90 7.67
C ALA A 114 -9.89 -14.61 7.69
N TRP A 115 -10.57 -14.69 6.54
CA TRP A 115 -12.01 -14.42 6.48
C TRP A 115 -12.84 -15.43 7.28
N GLN A 116 -12.41 -16.70 7.28
CA GLN A 116 -13.05 -17.74 8.08
C GLN A 116 -12.87 -17.53 9.58
N ALA A 117 -11.69 -17.10 10.01
CA ALA A 117 -11.41 -16.84 11.42
C ALA A 117 -12.12 -15.59 11.96
N VAL A 118 -12.56 -14.67 11.09
CA VAL A 118 -13.43 -13.56 11.50
C VAL A 118 -14.82 -14.05 11.91
N ILE A 119 -15.37 -15.08 11.26
CA ILE A 119 -16.74 -15.59 11.49
C ILE A 119 -17.07 -15.82 12.97
N PRO A 120 -16.29 -16.58 13.77
CA PRO A 120 -16.62 -16.85 15.17
C PRO A 120 -16.59 -15.60 16.06
N LEU A 121 -16.02 -14.49 15.60
CA LEU A 121 -15.98 -13.22 16.34
C LEU A 121 -17.21 -12.36 16.10
N LEU A 122 -18.01 -12.66 15.06
CA LEU A 122 -19.15 -11.86 14.67
C LEU A 122 -20.43 -12.27 15.40
N PRO A 123 -21.35 -11.34 15.68
CA PRO A 123 -22.67 -11.67 16.20
C PRO A 123 -23.44 -12.56 15.21
N SER A 124 -23.90 -13.74 15.63
CA SER A 124 -24.65 -14.66 14.77
C SER A 124 -26.17 -14.51 14.88
N ALA A 125 -26.67 -13.98 16.00
CA ALA A 125 -28.10 -13.97 16.34
C ALA A 125 -28.78 -12.59 16.21
N THR A 126 -28.02 -11.52 15.98
CA THR A 126 -28.54 -10.14 15.94
C THR A 126 -28.06 -9.41 14.69
N PRO A 127 -28.84 -8.46 14.15
CA PRO A 127 -28.34 -7.52 13.14
C PRO A 127 -27.13 -6.75 13.67
N PHE A 128 -26.17 -6.48 12.80
CA PHE A 128 -25.00 -5.65 13.11
C PHE A 128 -24.46 -5.00 11.84
N ARG A 129 -23.66 -3.96 12.01
CA ARG A 129 -22.99 -3.23 10.93
C ARG A 129 -21.49 -3.51 10.95
N PHE A 130 -20.99 -4.07 9.87
CA PHE A 130 -19.58 -4.41 9.69
C PHE A 130 -18.93 -3.49 8.65
N ILE A 131 -17.74 -2.98 8.93
CA ILE A 131 -16.94 -2.26 7.94
C ILE A 131 -15.53 -2.81 7.82
N ASP A 132 -15.09 -3.02 6.57
CA ASP A 132 -13.70 -3.26 6.21
C ASP A 132 -13.03 -1.94 5.80
N ILE A 133 -12.06 -1.47 6.60
CA ILE A 133 -11.29 -0.25 6.32
C ILE A 133 -10.02 -0.57 5.54
N GLY A 134 -9.97 -0.13 4.28
CA GLY A 134 -8.96 -0.58 3.32
C GLY A 134 -9.36 -1.87 2.62
N SER A 135 -10.63 -1.97 2.23
CA SER A 135 -11.26 -3.20 1.73
C SER A 135 -10.71 -3.73 0.40
N GLY A 136 -9.84 -2.99 -0.30
CA GLY A 136 -9.27 -3.40 -1.58
C GLY A 136 -10.36 -3.72 -2.60
N PHE A 137 -10.46 -5.00 -2.97
CA PHE A 137 -11.48 -5.47 -3.91
C PHE A 137 -12.81 -5.88 -3.25
N GLY A 138 -12.98 -5.66 -1.95
CA GLY A 138 -14.19 -5.97 -1.18
C GLY A 138 -14.32 -7.45 -0.76
N ASP A 139 -13.22 -8.20 -0.75
CA ASP A 139 -13.27 -9.66 -0.58
C ASP A 139 -13.86 -10.12 0.75
N VAL A 140 -13.45 -9.49 1.86
CA VAL A 140 -13.94 -9.80 3.21
C VAL A 140 -15.46 -9.56 3.32
N PRO A 141 -15.99 -8.36 3.04
CA PRO A 141 -17.43 -8.12 3.16
C PRO A 141 -18.25 -8.99 2.19
N PHE A 142 -17.78 -9.25 0.97
CA PHE A 142 -18.49 -10.17 0.06
C PHE A 142 -18.53 -11.61 0.57
N TYR A 143 -17.45 -12.06 1.23
CA TYR A 143 -17.40 -13.41 1.78
C TYR A 143 -18.31 -13.58 3.00
N LEU A 144 -18.41 -12.55 3.84
CA LEU A 144 -19.21 -12.57 5.06
C LEU A 144 -20.70 -12.32 4.78
N GLU A 145 -21.04 -11.50 3.78
CA GLU A 145 -22.43 -11.17 3.45
C GLU A 145 -23.33 -12.40 3.28
N SER A 146 -22.84 -13.43 2.57
CA SER A 146 -23.64 -14.63 2.30
C SER A 146 -23.88 -15.49 3.55
N ARG A 147 -23.15 -15.24 4.64
CA ARG A 147 -23.19 -16.02 5.89
C ARG A 147 -23.97 -15.32 6.99
N PHE A 148 -24.12 -14.00 6.90
CA PHE A 148 -24.82 -13.17 7.87
C PHE A 148 -25.93 -12.36 7.18
N PRO A 149 -27.07 -13.00 6.84
CA PRO A 149 -28.10 -12.37 6.03
C PRO A 149 -28.76 -11.14 6.69
N LEU A 150 -28.71 -11.08 8.03
CA LEU A 150 -29.26 -10.00 8.86
C LEU A 150 -28.29 -8.82 9.07
N ALA A 151 -27.04 -8.94 8.65
CA ALA A 151 -26.01 -7.93 8.88
C ALA A 151 -25.82 -7.04 7.64
N ASP A 152 -25.46 -5.78 7.90
CA ASP A 152 -25.09 -4.83 6.86
C ASP A 152 -23.58 -4.73 6.74
N PHE A 153 -23.09 -4.95 5.52
CA PHE A 153 -21.66 -4.98 5.24
C PHE A 153 -21.23 -3.75 4.43
N TYR A 154 -20.12 -3.17 4.87
CA TYR A 154 -19.51 -1.99 4.29
C TYR A 154 -18.04 -2.25 3.99
N GLY A 155 -17.52 -1.60 2.95
CA GLY A 155 -16.09 -1.55 2.67
C GLY A 155 -15.71 -0.15 2.23
N THR A 156 -14.60 0.38 2.75
CA THR A 156 -14.02 1.64 2.25
C THR A 156 -12.68 1.39 1.59
N GLU A 157 -12.43 2.05 0.47
CA GLU A 157 -11.15 1.97 -0.25
C GLU A 157 -10.86 3.33 -0.92
N ILE A 158 -9.65 3.84 -0.76
CA ILE A 158 -9.26 5.13 -1.32
C ILE A 158 -8.74 4.98 -2.76
N ALA A 159 -8.11 3.84 -3.08
CA ALA A 159 -7.53 3.55 -4.37
C ALA A 159 -8.63 3.39 -5.46
N PRO A 160 -8.58 4.17 -6.55
CA PRO A 160 -9.64 4.19 -7.55
C PRO A 160 -9.87 2.84 -8.23
N ALA A 161 -8.81 2.12 -8.62
CA ALA A 161 -8.97 0.84 -9.32
C ALA A 161 -9.53 -0.26 -8.40
N PRO A 162 -8.97 -0.53 -7.20
CA PRO A 162 -9.54 -1.50 -6.28
C PRO A 162 -11.01 -1.21 -5.92
N TRP A 163 -11.34 0.05 -5.64
CA TRP A 163 -12.74 0.46 -5.41
C TRP A 163 -13.64 0.25 -6.63
N LEU A 164 -13.19 0.60 -7.84
CA LEU A 164 -14.00 0.40 -9.05
C LEU A 164 -14.22 -1.09 -9.31
N ILE A 165 -13.19 -1.91 -9.14
CA ILE A 165 -13.27 -3.36 -9.28
C ILE A 165 -14.25 -3.93 -8.25
N SER A 166 -14.19 -3.51 -6.98
CA SER A 166 -15.13 -3.97 -5.95
C SER A 166 -16.57 -3.58 -6.30
N ARG A 167 -16.80 -2.36 -6.79
CA ARG A 167 -18.13 -1.91 -7.27
C ARG A 167 -18.68 -2.76 -8.42
N VAL A 168 -17.84 -3.07 -9.41
CA VAL A 168 -18.23 -3.95 -10.53
C VAL A 168 -18.53 -5.36 -10.05
N ARG A 169 -17.70 -5.91 -9.16
CA ARG A 169 -17.91 -7.23 -8.54
C ARG A 169 -19.21 -7.28 -7.75
N ALA A 170 -19.53 -6.23 -6.97
CA ALA A 170 -20.78 -6.14 -6.22
C ALA A 170 -21.99 -6.22 -7.15
N ARG A 171 -21.96 -5.47 -8.27
CA ARG A 171 -23.05 -5.47 -9.25
C ARG A 171 -23.21 -6.82 -9.94
N TYR A 172 -22.11 -7.46 -10.35
CA TYR A 172 -22.15 -8.79 -10.96
C TYR A 172 -22.69 -9.85 -9.99
N LYS A 173 -22.30 -9.78 -8.71
CA LYS A 173 -22.75 -10.70 -7.66
C LYS A 173 -24.15 -10.39 -7.12
N ARG A 174 -24.77 -9.26 -7.51
CA ARG A 174 -25.98 -8.71 -6.88
C ARG A 174 -25.85 -8.59 -5.35
N SER A 175 -24.66 -8.21 -4.91
CA SER A 175 -24.33 -8.02 -3.50
C SER A 175 -24.99 -6.75 -2.96
N ARG A 176 -25.40 -6.79 -1.68
CA ARG A 176 -25.94 -5.67 -0.89
C ARG A 176 -24.84 -4.90 -0.16
N VAL A 177 -23.57 -5.33 -0.28
CA VAL A 177 -22.43 -4.64 0.35
C VAL A 177 -22.33 -3.20 -0.15
N THR A 178 -22.22 -2.27 0.79
CA THR A 178 -22.04 -0.85 0.49
C THR A 178 -20.55 -0.50 0.40
N LEU A 179 -20.10 -0.12 -0.80
CA LEU A 179 -18.69 0.18 -1.08
C LEU A 179 -18.46 1.67 -1.27
N LEU A 180 -17.63 2.24 -0.39
CA LEU A 180 -17.32 3.67 -0.31
C LEU A 180 -15.92 3.95 -0.86
N ARG A 181 -15.78 5.04 -1.64
CA ARG A 181 -14.47 5.58 -2.01
C ARG A 181 -14.10 6.71 -1.07
N ARG A 182 -13.63 6.38 0.13
CA ARG A 182 -13.29 7.36 1.18
C ARG A 182 -12.04 6.93 1.93
N ASP A 183 -11.35 7.94 2.46
CA ASP A 183 -10.33 7.74 3.50
C ASP A 183 -11.02 7.25 4.78
N TYR A 184 -10.47 6.20 5.40
CA TYR A 184 -11.00 5.67 6.66
C TYR A 184 -10.86 6.67 7.81
N ALA A 185 -9.88 7.58 7.74
CA ALA A 185 -9.69 8.63 8.75
C ALA A 185 -10.87 9.62 8.83
N ALA A 186 -11.66 9.73 7.74
CA ALA A 186 -12.84 10.59 7.68
C ALA A 186 -14.16 9.86 8.00
N LEU A 187 -14.09 8.56 8.34
CA LEU A 187 -15.28 7.80 8.72
C LEU A 187 -15.62 8.02 10.19
N ASP A 188 -16.92 8.05 10.47
CA ASP A 188 -17.44 7.92 11.82
C ASP A 188 -17.54 6.44 12.19
N LEU A 189 -16.60 5.96 13.02
CA LEU A 189 -16.59 4.57 13.45
C LEU A 189 -17.70 4.25 14.46
N ALA A 190 -18.36 5.26 15.06
CA ALA A 190 -19.51 5.05 15.95
C ALA A 190 -20.71 4.42 15.23
N SER A 191 -20.72 4.47 13.90
CA SER A 191 -21.79 3.90 13.07
C SER A 191 -21.71 2.38 12.90
N PHE A 192 -20.63 1.73 13.36
CA PHE A 192 -20.35 0.31 13.11
C PHE A 192 -20.17 -0.46 14.42
N ASP A 193 -20.65 -1.70 14.43
CA ASP A 193 -20.51 -2.62 15.56
C ASP A 193 -19.22 -3.45 15.43
N VAL A 194 -18.76 -3.66 14.20
CA VAL A 194 -17.50 -4.36 13.90
C VAL A 194 -16.70 -3.59 12.86
N VAL A 195 -15.43 -3.31 13.18
CA VAL A 195 -14.46 -2.69 12.28
C VAL A 195 -13.35 -3.70 12.01
N PHE A 196 -13.11 -4.05 10.76
CA PHE A 196 -12.00 -4.91 10.34
C PHE A 196 -10.94 -4.08 9.62
N ALA A 197 -9.67 -4.30 9.96
CA ALA A 197 -8.54 -3.59 9.39
C ALA A 197 -7.42 -4.56 8.99
N PHE A 198 -6.94 -4.44 7.75
CA PHE A 198 -5.69 -5.06 7.30
C PHE A 198 -4.83 -4.02 6.58
N LEU A 199 -4.34 -3.05 7.35
CA LEU A 199 -3.65 -1.87 6.84
C LEU A 199 -2.13 -2.04 6.98
N SER A 200 -1.45 -1.26 7.81
CA SER A 200 -0.01 -1.40 8.02
C SER A 200 0.38 -1.01 9.43
N PRO A 201 1.58 -1.36 9.91
CA PRO A 201 2.06 -0.96 11.24
C PRO A 201 2.10 0.56 11.42
N ALA A 202 2.26 1.32 10.33
CA ALA A 202 2.27 2.78 10.37
C ALA A 202 0.86 3.38 10.50
N ALA A 203 -0.17 2.68 10.00
CA ALA A 203 -1.55 3.14 10.01
C ALA A 203 -2.30 2.73 11.30
N MET A 204 -2.03 1.52 11.81
CA MET A 204 -2.78 0.94 12.94
C MET A 204 -2.83 1.79 14.21
N PRO A 205 -1.77 2.51 14.63
CA PRO A 205 -1.86 3.40 15.79
C PRO A 205 -2.93 4.50 15.64
N SER A 206 -3.08 5.06 14.43
CA SER A 206 -4.10 6.08 14.16
C SER A 206 -5.51 5.50 14.18
N VAL A 207 -5.68 4.30 13.63
CA VAL A 207 -6.94 3.55 13.65
C VAL A 207 -7.34 3.21 15.09
N TRP A 208 -6.38 2.78 15.92
CA TRP A 208 -6.62 2.50 17.34
C TRP A 208 -7.12 3.72 18.10
N LEU A 209 -6.51 4.89 17.89
CA LEU A 209 -6.97 6.13 18.52
C LEU A 209 -8.37 6.52 18.05
N GLN A 210 -8.64 6.40 16.74
CA GLN A 210 -9.97 6.67 16.19
C GLN A 210 -11.02 5.71 16.75
N ALA A 211 -10.70 4.42 16.85
CA ALA A 211 -11.57 3.39 17.40
C ALA A 211 -11.90 3.66 18.86
N GLN A 212 -10.91 3.90 19.72
CA GLN A 212 -11.14 4.23 21.13
C GLN A 212 -11.99 5.51 21.31
N ALA A 213 -11.82 6.49 20.43
CA ALA A 213 -12.55 7.76 20.54
C ALA A 213 -13.99 7.68 20.05
N GLN A 214 -14.30 6.83 19.07
CA GLN A 214 -15.57 6.86 18.34
C GLN A 214 -16.41 5.60 18.49
N MET A 215 -15.79 4.43 18.61
CA MET A 215 -16.54 3.17 18.63
C MET A 215 -17.34 3.01 19.93
N ARG A 216 -18.54 2.44 19.81
CA ARG A 216 -19.45 2.27 20.95
C ARG A 216 -18.96 1.17 21.88
N LYS A 217 -19.25 1.29 23.18
CA LYS A 217 -18.97 0.22 24.15
C LYS A 217 -19.57 -1.10 23.69
N GLY A 218 -18.79 -2.17 23.72
CA GLY A 218 -19.18 -3.52 23.31
C GLY A 218 -18.94 -3.83 21.83
N SER A 219 -18.63 -2.83 20.99
CA SER A 219 -18.22 -3.03 19.60
C SER A 219 -16.84 -3.66 19.49
N LEU A 220 -16.49 -4.14 18.30
CA LEU A 220 -15.30 -4.95 18.06
C LEU A 220 -14.40 -4.35 16.98
N LEU A 221 -13.15 -4.09 17.32
CA LEU A 221 -12.10 -3.84 16.33
C LEU A 221 -11.32 -5.14 16.10
N ILE A 222 -11.18 -5.52 14.84
CA ILE A 222 -10.41 -6.67 14.38
C ILE A 222 -9.27 -6.18 13.51
N SER A 223 -8.04 -6.59 13.81
CA SER A 223 -6.86 -6.33 12.99
C SER A 223 -6.23 -7.63 12.53
N LEU A 224 -5.93 -7.73 11.24
CA LEU A 224 -5.12 -8.81 10.70
C LEU A 224 -3.64 -8.41 10.70
N SER A 225 -2.80 -9.30 11.20
CA SER A 225 -1.32 -9.23 11.25
C SER A 225 -0.71 -8.14 12.12
N PHE A 226 -1.46 -7.11 12.52
CA PHE A 226 -0.91 -5.92 13.15
C PHE A 226 -1.54 -5.65 14.52
N ASP A 227 -0.75 -5.84 15.57
CA ASP A 227 -1.08 -5.41 16.93
C ASP A 227 -0.91 -3.88 17.07
N VAL A 228 -1.70 -3.28 17.95
CA VAL A 228 -1.65 -1.85 18.31
C VAL A 228 -0.69 -1.58 19.48
N GLN A 229 -0.22 -2.63 20.18
CA GLN A 229 0.70 -2.62 21.34
C GLN A 229 0.22 -1.83 22.58
N ALA A 230 -0.71 -0.89 22.41
CA ALA A 230 -1.23 -0.02 23.47
C ALA A 230 -2.15 -0.75 24.46
N ARG A 231 -2.81 -1.83 24.03
CA ARG A 231 -3.69 -2.67 24.86
C ARG A 231 -3.60 -4.11 24.39
N GLN A 232 -3.54 -5.05 25.33
CA GLN A 232 -3.59 -6.46 25.00
C GLN A 232 -4.92 -6.82 24.32
N PRO A 233 -4.88 -7.58 23.21
CA PRO A 233 -6.08 -8.05 22.52
C PRO A 233 -6.90 -8.98 23.43
N ASP A 234 -8.23 -8.84 23.36
CA ASP A 234 -9.14 -9.71 24.11
C ASP A 234 -9.18 -11.11 23.49
N GLN A 235 -8.93 -11.23 22.18
CA GLN A 235 -8.78 -12.50 21.48
C GLN A 235 -7.65 -12.43 20.46
N VAL A 236 -6.88 -13.53 20.39
CA VAL A 236 -5.80 -13.74 19.43
C VAL A 236 -6.05 -15.07 18.74
N ILE A 237 -6.13 -15.06 17.41
CA ILE A 237 -6.34 -16.26 16.60
C ILE A 237 -5.16 -16.40 15.63
N ASP A 238 -4.35 -17.43 15.82
CA ASP A 238 -3.25 -17.75 14.90
C ASP A 238 -3.78 -18.58 13.72
N LEU A 239 -3.64 -18.06 12.50
CA LEU A 239 -4.11 -18.68 11.27
C LEU A 239 -3.03 -19.55 10.59
N ALA A 240 -1.76 -19.27 10.92
CA ALA A 240 -0.58 -20.01 10.53
C ALA A 240 0.60 -19.62 11.45
N GLU A 241 1.75 -20.28 11.30
CA GLU A 241 2.96 -19.87 12.02
C GLU A 241 3.38 -18.44 11.62
N GLY A 242 3.52 -17.58 12.63
CA GLY A 242 4.07 -16.23 12.53
C GLY A 242 3.04 -15.10 12.50
N ALA A 243 3.44 -13.94 13.04
CA ALA A 243 2.60 -12.75 13.26
C ALA A 243 1.91 -12.21 12.00
N ARG A 244 2.41 -12.53 10.80
CA ARG A 244 1.77 -12.14 9.53
C ARG A 244 0.41 -12.81 9.29
N HIS A 245 0.07 -13.83 10.07
CA HIS A 245 -1.19 -14.55 9.95
C HIS A 245 -1.90 -14.64 11.30
N THR A 246 -1.73 -13.65 12.17
CA THR A 246 -2.44 -13.58 13.45
C THR A 246 -3.56 -12.56 13.36
N LEU A 247 -4.74 -12.92 13.87
CA LEU A 247 -5.88 -12.04 13.96
C LEU A 247 -6.05 -11.58 15.40
N TYR A 248 -6.07 -10.27 15.60
CA TYR A 248 -6.20 -9.62 16.90
C TYR A 248 -7.57 -8.96 16.99
N ALA A 249 -8.25 -9.14 18.12
CA ALA A 249 -9.55 -8.52 18.35
C ALA A 249 -9.60 -7.80 19.70
N TRP A 250 -10.16 -6.58 19.70
CA TRP A 250 -10.38 -5.76 20.88
C TRP A 250 -11.84 -5.32 20.96
N ARG A 251 -12.45 -5.54 22.12
CA ARG A 251 -13.75 -5.02 22.48
C ARG A 251 -13.59 -3.64 23.10
N MET A 252 -14.30 -2.66 22.54
CA MET A 252 -14.27 -1.25 22.96
C MET A 252 -15.12 -0.99 24.20
#